data_AF-A0A927A336-F1
#
_entry.id   AF-A0A927A336-F1
#
_cell.length_a   1.000
_cell.length_b   1.000
_cell.length_c   1.000
_cell.angle_alpha   90.00
_cell.angle_beta   90.00
_cell.angle_gamma   90.00
#
_symmetry.space_group_name_H-M   'P 1'
#
loop_
_entity.id
_entity.type
_entity.pdbx_description
1 polymer ?
#
loop_
_entity_poly.entity_id
_entity_poly.type
_entity_poly.pdbx_seq_one_letter_code
_entity_poly.pdbx_strand_id
1 'polypeptide(L)'
;MTYNSEEMQQILEVAFRRKQQGEYTREQIIEIASELGVSSESLQAAEQEWLKKQVEVKKDQMSNNQKHKEFLAHLFTFIAVNGFLILLNLFTSPGYFWAIFPLLGWGLGLFLHWMKAYM
;
A
#
# COMPACT_ATOMS: atom_id res chain seq x y z
N MET A 1 2.17 43.52 17.01
CA MET A 1 2.03 42.11 17.43
C MET A 1 3.32 41.40 17.06
N THR A 2 3.92 40.63 17.96
CA THR A 2 5.15 39.86 17.72
C THR A 2 4.79 38.38 17.70
N TYR A 3 5.22 37.66 16.66
CA TYR A 3 4.98 36.23 16.53
C TYR A 3 6.17 35.46 17.10
N ASN A 4 5.89 34.34 17.77
CA ASN A 4 6.95 33.46 18.25
C ASN A 4 7.50 32.57 17.10
N SER A 5 8.59 31.86 17.36
CA SER A 5 9.24 31.02 16.34
C SER A 5 8.36 29.89 15.80
N GLU A 6 7.44 29.36 16.60
CA GLU A 6 6.52 28.28 16.23
C GLU A 6 5.40 28.81 15.31
N GLU A 7 4.81 29.96 15.66
CA GLU A 7 3.82 30.65 14.83
C GLU A 7 4.43 31.09 13.49
N MET A 8 5.68 31.59 13.50
CA MET A 8 6.41 31.92 12.27
C MET A 8 6.54 30.70 11.36
N GLN A 9 6.94 29.54 11.91
CA GLN A 9 7.09 28.31 11.14
C GLN A 9 5.76 27.83 10.56
N GLN A 10 4.68 27.85 11.34
CA GLN A 10 3.34 27.45 10.89
C GLN A 10 2.81 28.36 9.78
N ILE A 11 2.97 29.68 9.92
CA ILE A 11 2.56 30.64 8.89
C ILE A 11 3.36 30.43 7.61
N LEU A 12 4.67 30.21 7.73
CA LEU A 12 5.55 29.96 6.60
C LEU A 12 5.21 28.64 5.90
N GLU A 13 4.91 27.59 6.66
CA GLU A 13 4.44 26.30 6.13
C GLU A 13 3.12 26.45 5.36
N VAL A 14 2.14 27.17 5.93
CA VAL A 14 0.85 27.45 5.27
C VAL A 14 1.07 28.27 3.98
N ALA A 15 1.97 29.25 4.01
CA ALA A 15 2.31 30.06 2.84
C ALA A 15 3.01 29.23 1.74
N PHE A 16 3.96 28.37 2.10
CA PHE A 16 4.60 27.44 1.17
C PHE A 16 3.61 26.45 0.57
N ARG A 17 2.71 25.90 1.38
CA ARG A 17 1.67 24.96 0.93
C ARG A 17 0.72 25.62 -0.08
N ARG A 18 0.40 26.91 0.11
CA ARG A 18 -0.36 27.72 -0.86
C ARG A 18 0.43 28.04 -2.13
N LYS A 19 1.75 28.26 -2.04
CA LYS A 19 2.59 28.56 -3.21
C LYS A 19 2.91 27.32 -4.04
N GLN A 20 2.99 26.13 -3.42
CA GLN A 20 3.15 24.83 -4.09
C GLN A 20 1.86 24.30 -4.74
N GLN A 21 0.72 24.96 -4.57
CA GLN A 21 -0.57 24.55 -5.15
C GLN A 21 -0.77 24.93 -6.62
N GLY A 22 0.21 25.59 -7.26
CA GLY A 22 0.23 25.70 -8.72
C GLY A 22 0.84 24.44 -9.31
N GLU A 23 0.06 23.63 -10.03
CA GLU A 23 0.64 22.70 -11.00
C GLU A 23 1.49 23.54 -11.97
N TYR A 24 2.81 23.35 -11.93
CA TYR A 24 3.70 24.03 -12.87
C TYR A 24 3.53 23.38 -14.24
N THR A 25 3.22 24.18 -15.25
CA THR A 25 3.20 23.66 -16.62
C THR A 25 4.62 23.28 -17.02
N ARG A 26 4.75 22.38 -18.01
CA ARG A 26 6.06 21.95 -18.51
C ARG A 26 6.91 23.14 -18.96
N GLU A 27 6.25 24.15 -19.51
CA GLU A 27 6.85 25.39 -20.00
C GLU A 27 7.45 26.21 -18.86
N GLN A 28 6.74 26.34 -17.73
CA GLN A 28 7.25 27.05 -16.55
C GLN A 28 8.46 26.34 -15.93
N ILE A 29 8.47 25.00 -15.95
CA ILE A 29 9.61 24.22 -15.44
C ILE A 29 10.83 24.44 -16.34
N ILE A 30 10.65 24.47 -17.66
CA ILE A 30 11.74 24.74 -18.62
C ILE A 30 12.26 26.16 -18.45
N GLU A 31 11.38 27.14 -18.26
CA GLU A 31 11.74 28.54 -18.02
C GLU A 31 12.62 28.68 -16.76
N ILE A 32 12.15 28.15 -15.62
CA ILE A 32 12.90 28.17 -14.36
C ILE A 32 14.23 27.40 -14.48
N ALA A 33 14.22 26.22 -15.13
CA ALA A 33 15.44 25.46 -15.36
C ALA A 33 16.44 26.25 -16.20
N SER A 34 15.98 26.96 -17.23
CA SER A 34 16.82 27.80 -18.07
C SER A 34 17.41 28.99 -17.32
N GLU A 35 16.65 29.64 -16.42
CA GLU A 35 17.14 30.71 -15.55
C GLU A 35 18.24 30.23 -14.60
N LEU A 36 18.13 28.99 -14.13
CA LEU A 36 19.11 28.32 -13.26
C LEU A 36 20.32 27.75 -14.04
N GLY A 37 20.37 27.91 -15.36
CA GLY A 37 21.44 27.39 -16.21
C GLY A 37 21.37 25.88 -16.48
N VAL A 38 20.24 25.24 -16.18
CA VAL A 38 19.97 23.83 -16.46
C VAL A 38 19.49 23.70 -17.91
N SER A 39 20.21 22.92 -18.72
CA SER A 39 19.85 22.70 -20.12
C SER A 39 18.59 21.84 -20.23
N SER A 40 17.79 22.05 -21.28
CA SER A 40 16.58 21.24 -21.53
C SER A 40 16.89 19.74 -21.60
N GLU A 41 18.07 19.36 -22.10
CA GLU A 41 18.53 17.97 -22.15
C GLU A 41 18.77 17.38 -20.75
N SER A 42 19.47 18.13 -19.86
CA SER A 42 19.67 17.69 -18.48
C SER A 42 18.36 17.61 -17.69
N LEU A 43 17.42 18.53 -17.93
CA LEU A 43 16.09 18.51 -17.35
C LEU A 43 15.29 17.27 -17.81
N GLN A 44 15.36 16.92 -19.10
CA GLN A 44 14.72 15.72 -19.63
C GLN A 44 15.33 14.44 -19.07
N ALA A 45 16.65 14.37 -18.94
CA ALA A 45 17.32 13.23 -18.32
C ALA A 45 16.87 13.03 -16.86
N ALA A 46 16.78 14.12 -16.09
CA ALA A 46 16.28 14.11 -14.72
C ALA A 46 14.80 13.72 -14.63
N GLU A 47 13.96 14.20 -15.57
CA GLU A 47 12.54 13.81 -15.66
C GLU A 47 12.39 12.30 -15.94
N GLN A 48 13.19 11.75 -16.85
CA GLN A 48 13.20 10.32 -17.17
C GLN A 48 13.66 9.46 -16.00
N GLU A 49 14.70 9.89 -15.29
CA GLU A 49 15.19 9.20 -14.09
C GLU A 49 14.15 9.23 -12.97
N TRP A 50 13.53 10.39 -12.76
CA TRP A 50 12.45 10.57 -11.78
C TRP A 50 11.24 9.69 -12.11
N LEU A 51 10.83 9.61 -13.38
CA LEU A 51 9.73 8.73 -13.82
C LEU A 51 10.04 7.26 -13.57
N LYS A 52 11.26 6.80 -13.88
CA LYS A 52 11.69 5.42 -13.56
C LYS A 52 11.61 5.15 -12.07
N LYS A 53 12.12 6.06 -11.25
CA LYS A 53 12.11 5.94 -9.80
C LYS A 53 10.70 5.93 -9.22
N GLN A 54 9.80 6.76 -9.75
CA GLN A 54 8.38 6.79 -9.36
C GLN A 54 7.68 5.48 -9.70
N VAL A 55 7.95 4.88 -10.86
CA VAL A 55 7.39 3.57 -11.25
C VAL A 55 7.87 2.48 -10.30
N GLU A 56 9.15 2.48 -9.95
CA GLU A 56 9.74 1.51 -9.02
C GLU A 56 9.16 1.65 -7.61
N VAL A 57 9.12 2.86 -7.06
CA VAL A 57 8.51 3.14 -5.76
C VAL A 57 7.02 2.77 -5.74
N LYS A 58 6.26 3.08 -6.80
CA LYS A 58 4.84 2.75 -6.88
C LYS A 58 4.61 1.23 -7.00
N LYS A 59 5.49 0.52 -7.69
CA LYS A 59 5.48 -0.94 -7.79
C LYS A 59 5.73 -1.59 -6.42
N ASP A 60 6.71 -1.07 -5.68
CA ASP A 60 7.01 -1.54 -4.32
C ASP A 60 5.87 -1.24 -3.34
N GLN A 61 5.25 -0.06 -3.44
CA GLN A 61 4.06 0.28 -2.65
C GLN A 61 2.84 -0.58 -2.98
N MET A 62 2.63 -0.94 -4.26
CA MET A 62 1.56 -1.88 -4.64
C MET A 62 1.81 -3.28 -4.07
N SER A 63 3.04 -3.77 -4.12
CA SER A 63 3.43 -5.08 -3.58
C SER A 63 3.18 -5.22 -2.08
N ASN A 64 3.47 -4.17 -1.29
CA ASN A 64 3.31 -4.26 0.16
C ASN A 64 1.83 -4.29 0.61
N ASN A 65 0.95 -3.56 -0.07
CA ASN A 65 -0.47 -3.49 0.28
C ASN A 65 -1.30 -4.69 -0.22
N GLN A 66 -0.80 -5.44 -1.22
CA GLN A 66 -1.51 -6.60 -1.78
C GLN A 66 -1.42 -7.83 -0.86
N LYS A 67 -0.26 -8.06 -0.25
CA LYS A 67 -0.02 -9.24 0.61
C LYS A 67 -1.01 -9.35 1.77
N HIS A 68 -1.37 -8.23 2.38
CA HIS A 68 -2.34 -8.21 3.48
C HIS A 68 -3.77 -8.51 3.02
N LYS A 69 -4.15 -8.04 1.83
CA LYS A 69 -5.50 -8.24 1.28
C LYS A 69 -5.70 -9.68 0.81
N GLU A 70 -4.70 -10.27 0.18
CA GLU A 70 -4.72 -11.67 -0.24
C GLU A 70 -4.81 -12.61 0.97
N PHE A 71 -4.04 -12.34 2.02
CA PHE A 71 -4.12 -13.11 3.27
C PHE A 71 -5.52 -13.07 3.90
N LEU A 72 -6.13 -11.88 4.00
CA LEU A 72 -7.49 -11.73 4.56
C LEU A 72 -8.55 -12.45 3.71
N ALA A 73 -8.42 -12.44 2.38
CA ALA A 73 -9.33 -13.17 1.50
C ALA A 73 -9.25 -14.69 1.71
N HIS A 74 -8.03 -15.23 1.85
CA HIS A 74 -7.83 -16.65 2.16
C HIS A 74 -8.36 -17.02 3.56
N LEU A 75 -8.12 -16.17 4.56
CA LEU A 75 -8.64 -16.37 5.92
C LEU A 75 -10.17 -16.35 5.96
N PHE A 76 -10.80 -15.39 5.28
CA PHE A 76 -12.26 -15.32 5.20
C PHE A 76 -12.86 -16.56 4.54
N THR A 77 -12.26 -17.01 3.44
CA THR A 77 -12.68 -18.24 2.74
C THR A 77 -12.53 -19.45 3.65
N PHE A 78 -11.43 -19.57 4.38
CA PHE A 78 -11.21 -20.65 5.35
C PHE A 78 -12.28 -20.65 6.45
N ILE A 79 -12.57 -19.50 7.06
CA ILE A 79 -13.57 -19.39 8.13
C ILE A 79 -14.97 -19.70 7.58
N ALA A 80 -15.33 -19.16 6.41
CA ALA A 80 -16.64 -19.36 5.81
C ALA A 80 -16.90 -20.84 5.48
N VAL A 81 -15.95 -21.50 4.82
CA VAL A 81 -16.11 -22.92 4.43
C VAL A 81 -16.10 -23.83 5.66
N ASN A 82 -15.17 -23.65 6.60
CA ASN A 82 -15.11 -24.49 7.79
C ASN A 82 -16.29 -24.24 8.72
N GLY A 83 -16.73 -22.98 8.88
CA GLY A 83 -17.93 -22.64 9.64
C GLY A 83 -19.18 -23.27 9.04
N PHE A 84 -19.32 -23.24 7.71
CA PHE A 84 -20.42 -23.91 7.02
C PHE A 84 -20.37 -25.43 7.22
N LEU A 85 -19.21 -26.07 7.10
CA LEU A 85 -19.04 -27.52 7.31
C LEU A 85 -19.35 -27.94 8.75
N ILE A 86 -18.93 -27.17 9.75
CA ILE A 86 -19.25 -27.41 11.16
C ILE A 86 -20.77 -27.32 11.37
N LEU A 87 -21.41 -26.26 10.86
CA LEU A 87 -22.86 -26.11 10.95
C LEU A 87 -23.56 -27.28 10.28
N LEU A 88 -23.15 -27.65 9.07
CA LEU A 88 -23.72 -28.76 8.32
C LEU A 88 -23.58 -30.08 9.09
N ASN A 89 -22.43 -30.34 9.70
CA ASN A 89 -22.21 -31.49 10.57
C ASN A 89 -23.17 -31.51 11.76
N LEU A 90 -23.37 -30.37 12.43
CA LEU A 90 -24.30 -30.28 13.57
C LEU A 90 -25.75 -30.56 13.16
N PHE A 91 -26.15 -30.17 11.94
CA PHE A 91 -27.50 -30.42 11.42
C PHE A 91 -27.72 -31.82 10.85
N THR A 92 -26.72 -32.42 10.18
CA THR A 92 -26.87 -33.74 9.53
C THR A 92 -26.39 -34.91 10.37
N SER A 93 -25.38 -34.73 11.23
CA SER A 93 -24.77 -35.83 11.99
C SER A 93 -24.14 -35.33 13.30
N PRO A 94 -24.96 -34.88 14.27
CA PRO A 94 -24.44 -34.35 15.54
C PRO A 94 -23.66 -35.39 16.37
N GLY A 95 -23.88 -36.69 16.15
CA GLY A 95 -23.16 -37.78 16.82
C GLY A 95 -21.81 -38.15 16.18
N TYR A 96 -21.47 -37.63 15.01
CA TYR A 96 -20.22 -37.92 14.32
C TYR A 96 -19.63 -36.65 13.69
N PHE A 97 -18.49 -36.19 14.21
CA PHE A 97 -17.88 -34.92 13.84
C PHE A 97 -16.94 -35.06 12.64
N TRP A 98 -17.48 -35.34 11.46
CA TRP A 98 -16.73 -35.50 10.21
C TRP A 98 -16.13 -34.20 9.68
N ALA A 99 -16.64 -33.04 10.10
CA ALA A 99 -16.08 -31.73 9.73
C ALA A 99 -14.61 -31.54 10.19
N ILE A 100 -14.09 -32.38 11.09
CA ILE A 100 -12.69 -32.32 11.55
C ILE A 100 -11.67 -32.65 10.45
N PHE A 101 -12.02 -33.51 9.50
CA PHE A 101 -11.12 -33.93 8.43
C PHE A 101 -10.75 -32.78 7.47
N PRO A 102 -11.71 -32.02 6.90
CA PRO A 102 -11.39 -30.83 6.11
C PRO A 102 -10.72 -29.72 6.94
N LEU A 103 -11.13 -29.55 8.21
CA LEU A 103 -10.50 -28.62 9.16
C LEU A 103 -9.01 -28.89 9.35
N LEU A 104 -8.65 -30.14 9.63
CA LEU A 104 -7.25 -30.53 9.84
C LEU A 104 -6.46 -30.54 8.54
N GLY A 105 -7.04 -31.02 7.44
CA GLY A 105 -6.37 -31.07 6.13
C GLY A 105 -6.01 -29.68 5.61
N TRP A 106 -6.96 -28.74 5.61
CA TRP A 106 -6.72 -27.37 5.15
C TRP A 106 -6.07 -26.49 6.21
N GLY A 107 -6.39 -26.71 7.49
CA GLY A 107 -5.81 -25.96 8.61
C GLY A 107 -4.30 -26.18 8.75
N LEU A 108 -3.80 -27.40 8.55
CA LEU A 108 -2.36 -27.65 8.55
C LEU A 108 -1.63 -26.92 7.42
N GLY A 109 -2.21 -26.90 6.21
CA GLY A 109 -1.63 -26.22 5.05
C GLY A 109 -1.50 -24.71 5.27
N LEU A 110 -2.54 -24.08 5.84
CA LEU A 110 -2.52 -22.67 6.23
C LEU A 110 -1.51 -22.38 7.35
N PHE A 111 -1.41 -23.26 8.35
CA PHE A 111 -0.44 -23.11 9.44
C PHE A 111 1.01 -23.16 8.93
N LEU A 112 1.32 -24.06 7.98
CA LEU A 112 2.65 -24.13 7.36
C LEU A 112 2.96 -22.90 6.50
N HIS A 113 1.97 -22.36 5.79
CA HIS A 113 2.13 -21.13 5.01
C HIS A 113 2.36 -19.92 5.92
N TRP A 114 1.62 -19.83 7.03
CA TRP A 114 1.80 -18.81 8.06
C TRP A 114 3.20 -18.86 8.67
N MET A 115 3.70 -20.03 9.05
CA MET A 115 5.06 -20.17 9.57
C MET A 115 6.10 -19.65 8.58
N LYS A 116 6.00 -19.98 7.28
CA LYS A 116 6.96 -19.49 6.27
C LYS A 116 6.87 -18.00 5.97
N ALA A 117 5.70 -17.39 6.18
CA ALA A 117 5.50 -15.97 5.93
C ALA A 117 5.97 -15.09 7.09
N TYR A 118 5.97 -15.63 8.32
CA TYR A 118 6.26 -14.90 9.56
C TYR A 118 7.55 -15.34 10.28
N MET A 119 8.24 -16.38 9.81
CA MET A 119 9.52 -16.88 10.35
C MET A 119 10.54 -17.03 9.22
#